data_AF-A0AAD5Q7N6-F1
#
_entry.id   AF-A0AAD5Q7N6-F1
#
_cell.length_a   1.000
_cell.length_b   1.000
_cell.length_c   1.000
_cell.angle_alpha   90.00
_cell.angle_beta   90.00
_cell.angle_gamma   90.00
#
_symmetry.space_group_name_H-M   'P 1'
#
loop_
_entity.id
_entity.type
_entity.pdbx_description
1 polymer ?
#
loop_
_entity_poly.entity_id
_entity_poly.type
_entity_poly.pdbx_seq_one_letter_code
_entity_poly.pdbx_strand_id
1 'polypeptide(L)'
;MSWLWGNETTEQAQIVVSALQSELDEREQKIKALEAALRREQHEWSQLVTTELKELEARRARLHAELQDVDALIAEKRTLLAAPDGKPKAKKAAKKKKKANDAQPQAVTTPLPASAAGEVAREAPASATKADDPSCDDKPEAAKPLPMGAELMKVASVEPNVAFIIQRSTNSNTVVYAAQLAPNASRRTLDDSKPLDVYWIMYEKPDAPREELNMIERNSAYGVTVAPSTKAKGQYIATLASLKDRVCTLLIDEHGRVQARTRINGREGMVLRRVYVQMTSSWGIPTVDYVEIFGIDPETFASVYEKKGNK
;
A
#
# COMPACT_ATOMS: atom_id res chain seq x y z
N MET A 1 42.44 62.41 -24.65
CA MET A 1 41.72 61.12 -24.80
C MET A 1 41.49 60.54 -23.41
N SER A 2 40.26 60.50 -22.91
CA SER A 2 39.91 59.78 -21.68
C SER A 2 38.39 59.74 -21.47
N TRP A 3 37.83 58.54 -21.65
CA TRP A 3 36.63 57.93 -21.04
C TRP A 3 35.28 58.67 -21.07
N LEU A 4 34.45 58.31 -22.06
CA LEU A 4 33.03 58.67 -22.18
C LEU A 4 32.17 57.41 -22.45
N TRP A 5 32.44 56.32 -21.71
CA TRP A 5 31.76 55.01 -21.85
C TRP A 5 31.41 54.37 -20.50
N GLY A 6 31.03 55.17 -19.50
CA GLY A 6 30.85 54.68 -18.12
C GLY A 6 29.42 54.67 -17.55
N ASN A 7 28.46 55.40 -18.14
CA ASN A 7 27.20 55.70 -17.43
C ASN A 7 26.00 54.85 -17.88
N GLU A 8 25.91 54.48 -19.16
CA GLU A 8 24.78 53.72 -19.71
C GLU A 8 24.72 52.29 -19.12
N THR A 9 25.88 51.64 -18.97
CA THR A 9 25.99 50.27 -18.45
C THR A 9 25.68 50.16 -16.97
N THR A 10 25.97 51.21 -16.18
CA THR A 10 25.63 51.24 -14.75
C THR A 10 24.15 51.45 -14.51
N GLU A 11 23.49 52.31 -15.30
CA GLU A 11 22.04 52.51 -15.20
C GLU A 11 21.27 51.25 -15.61
N GLN A 12 21.69 50.58 -16.70
CA GLN A 12 21.11 49.30 -17.10
C GLN A 12 21.32 48.22 -16.02
N ALA A 13 22.50 48.14 -15.42
CA ALA A 13 22.75 47.21 -14.31
C ALA A 13 21.83 47.51 -13.10
N GLN A 14 21.61 48.78 -12.78
CA GLN A 14 20.77 49.18 -11.65
C GLN A 14 19.28 48.85 -11.87
N ILE A 15 18.79 48.98 -13.10
CA ILE A 15 17.42 48.58 -13.49
C ILE A 15 17.24 47.06 -13.38
N VAL A 16 18.24 46.28 -13.82
CA VAL A 16 18.17 44.82 -13.71
C VAL A 16 18.21 44.38 -12.25
N VAL A 17 19.07 44.99 -11.43
CA VAL A 17 19.15 44.67 -9.99
C VAL A 17 17.84 45.01 -9.27
N SER A 18 17.21 46.16 -9.56
CA SER A 18 15.93 46.52 -8.94
C SER A 18 14.79 45.62 -9.39
N ALA A 19 14.76 45.20 -10.66
CA ALA A 19 13.80 44.22 -11.16
C ALA A 19 13.96 42.86 -10.46
N LEU A 20 15.20 42.36 -10.32
CA LEU A 20 15.48 41.11 -9.61
C LEU A 20 15.12 41.19 -8.13
N GLN A 21 15.36 42.34 -7.49
CA GLN A 21 14.95 42.56 -6.10
C GLN A 21 13.42 42.53 -5.96
N SER A 22 12.69 43.17 -6.88
CA SER A 22 11.22 43.12 -6.91
C SER A 22 10.70 41.69 -7.12
N GLU A 23 11.32 40.93 -8.03
CA GLU A 23 10.96 39.52 -8.24
C GLU A 23 11.25 38.65 -7.00
N LEU A 24 12.34 38.93 -6.28
CA LEU A 24 12.67 38.23 -5.04
C LEU A 24 11.64 38.54 -3.94
N ASP A 25 11.31 39.81 -3.75
CA ASP A 25 10.32 40.25 -2.75
C ASP A 25 8.93 39.63 -3.04
N GLU A 26 8.53 39.55 -4.32
CA GLU A 26 7.30 38.86 -4.72
C GLU A 26 7.33 37.37 -4.37
N ARG A 27 8.46 36.70 -4.60
CA ARG A 27 8.62 35.28 -4.26
C ARG A 27 8.58 35.07 -2.75
N GLU A 28 9.24 35.92 -1.98
CA GLU A 28 9.20 35.87 -0.51
C GLU A 28 7.77 36.05 0.01
N GLN A 29 7.01 36.98 -0.56
CA GLN A 29 5.60 37.18 -0.21
C GLN A 29 4.75 35.94 -0.55
N LYS A 30 4.95 35.33 -1.73
CA LYS A 30 4.26 34.10 -2.13
C LYS A 30 4.60 32.94 -1.19
N ILE A 31 5.86 32.76 -0.83
CA ILE A 31 6.30 31.72 0.13
C ILE A 31 5.60 31.94 1.48
N LYS A 32 5.62 33.16 2.01
CA LYS A 32 4.98 33.49 3.28
C LYS A 32 3.47 33.25 3.25
N ALA A 33 2.81 33.55 2.13
CA ALA A 33 1.38 33.29 1.95
C ALA A 33 1.08 31.77 1.93
N LEU A 34 1.90 30.98 1.23
CA LEU A 34 1.77 29.52 1.20
C LEU A 34 2.02 28.89 2.57
N GLU A 35 3.04 29.36 3.30
CA GLU A 35 3.29 28.90 4.67
C GLU A 35 2.13 29.23 5.61
N ALA A 36 1.54 30.41 5.47
CA ALA A 36 0.38 30.80 6.28
C ALA A 36 -0.85 29.94 5.93
N ALA A 37 -1.07 29.62 4.65
CA ALA A 37 -2.14 28.71 4.22
C ALA A 37 -1.93 27.30 4.78
N LEU A 38 -0.72 26.75 4.64
CA LEU A 38 -0.38 25.42 5.17
C LEU A 38 -0.56 25.34 6.69
N ARG A 39 -0.14 26.38 7.43
CA ARG A 39 -0.36 26.44 8.90
C ARG A 39 -1.85 26.48 9.26
N ARG A 40 -2.70 27.13 8.46
CA ARG A 40 -4.15 27.13 8.67
C ARG A 40 -4.74 25.74 8.46
N GLU A 41 -4.40 25.08 7.36
CA GLU A 41 -4.86 23.71 7.10
C GLU A 41 -4.41 22.73 8.20
N GLN A 42 -3.16 22.84 8.66
CA GLN A 42 -2.65 22.05 9.77
C GLN A 42 -3.43 22.31 11.06
N HIS A 43 -3.76 23.58 11.34
CA HIS A 43 -4.54 23.94 12.52
C HIS A 43 -5.97 23.41 12.44
N GLU A 44 -6.65 23.59 11.30
CA GLU A 44 -8.00 23.08 11.06
C GLU A 44 -8.06 21.56 11.19
N TRP A 45 -7.11 20.85 10.59
CA TRP A 45 -7.01 19.40 10.72
C TRP A 45 -6.77 18.96 12.17
N SER A 46 -5.86 19.63 12.88
CA SER A 46 -5.61 19.36 14.30
C SER A 46 -6.85 19.60 15.17
N GLN A 47 -7.62 20.64 14.88
CA GLN A 47 -8.87 20.92 15.59
C GLN A 47 -9.91 19.83 15.32
N LEU A 48 -10.10 19.46 14.05
CA LEU A 48 -11.04 18.42 13.65
C LEU A 48 -10.74 17.10 14.37
N VAL A 49 -9.49 16.62 14.28
CA VAL A 49 -9.08 15.37 14.94
C VAL A 49 -9.27 15.45 16.46
N THR A 50 -8.98 16.60 17.07
CA THR A 50 -9.18 16.78 18.51
C THR A 50 -10.67 16.74 18.89
N THR A 51 -11.55 17.32 18.07
CA THR A 51 -12.99 17.28 18.30
C THR A 51 -13.56 15.87 18.13
N GLU A 52 -13.15 15.15 17.08
CA GLU A 52 -13.53 13.75 16.86
C GLU A 52 -13.08 12.87 18.01
N LEU A 53 -11.86 13.05 18.51
CA LEU A 53 -11.33 12.31 19.65
C LEU A 53 -12.19 12.53 20.90
N LYS A 54 -12.54 13.77 21.22
CA LYS A 54 -13.42 14.08 22.36
C LYS A 54 -14.80 13.45 22.21
N GLU A 55 -15.36 13.46 21.00
CA GLU A 55 -16.66 12.83 20.72
C GLU A 55 -16.60 11.31 20.91
N LEU A 56 -15.54 10.67 20.40
CA LEU A 56 -15.31 9.24 20.56
C LEU A 56 -15.09 8.84 22.01
N GLU A 57 -14.35 9.64 22.78
CA GLU A 57 -14.19 9.44 24.23
C GLU A 57 -15.52 9.55 24.97
N ALA A 58 -16.35 10.55 24.64
CA ALA A 58 -17.69 10.68 25.21
C ALA A 58 -18.60 9.51 24.82
N ARG A 59 -18.50 9.02 23.58
CA ARG A 59 -19.23 7.81 23.13
C ARG A 59 -18.76 6.56 23.88
N ARG A 60 -17.44 6.38 24.05
CA ARG A 60 -16.87 5.29 24.83
C ARG A 60 -17.36 5.32 26.28
N ALA A 61 -17.38 6.50 26.91
CA ALA A 61 -17.86 6.65 28.29
C ALA A 61 -19.34 6.26 28.44
N ARG A 62 -20.19 6.64 27.47
CA ARG A 62 -21.62 6.23 27.44
C ARG A 62 -21.78 4.72 27.31
N LEU A 63 -21.08 4.10 26.36
CA LEU A 63 -21.12 2.64 26.20
C LEU A 63 -20.61 1.92 27.46
N HIS A 64 -19.59 2.46 28.12
CA HIS A 64 -19.08 1.89 29.36
C HIS A 64 -20.13 1.94 30.49
N ALA A 65 -20.88 3.04 30.62
CA ALA A 65 -21.97 3.13 31.58
C ALA A 65 -23.09 2.11 31.27
N GLU A 66 -23.47 1.97 30.00
CA GLU A 66 -24.45 0.96 29.56
C GLU A 66 -23.98 -0.48 29.90
N LEU A 67 -22.70 -0.77 29.68
CA LEU A 67 -22.13 -2.07 30.05
C LEU A 67 -22.14 -2.31 31.57
N GLN A 68 -21.87 -1.29 32.38
CA GLN A 68 -21.95 -1.40 33.84
C GLN A 68 -23.37 -1.70 34.32
N ASP A 69 -24.38 -1.09 33.70
CA ASP A 69 -25.79 -1.37 33.99
C ASP A 69 -26.15 -2.81 33.63
N VAL A 70 -25.66 -3.31 32.48
CA VAL A 70 -25.85 -4.70 32.06
C VAL A 70 -25.15 -5.67 33.02
N ASP A 71 -23.93 -5.37 33.46
CA ASP A 71 -23.19 -6.19 34.42
C ASP A 71 -23.91 -6.26 35.78
N ALA A 72 -24.50 -5.16 36.23
CA ALA A 72 -25.33 -5.13 37.43
C ALA A 72 -26.57 -6.02 37.29
N LEU A 73 -27.25 -5.99 36.14
CA LEU A 73 -28.38 -6.89 35.85
C LEU A 73 -27.94 -8.36 35.81
N ILE A 74 -26.79 -8.66 35.20
CA ILE A 74 -26.24 -10.02 35.18
C ILE A 74 -25.96 -10.50 36.61
N ALA A 75 -25.37 -9.64 37.46
CA ALA A 75 -25.11 -9.96 38.86
C ALA A 75 -26.42 -10.26 39.62
N GLU A 76 -27.46 -9.44 39.44
CA GLU A 76 -28.79 -9.66 40.02
C GLU A 76 -29.42 -10.98 39.54
N LYS A 77 -29.34 -11.29 38.24
CA LYS A 77 -29.87 -12.57 37.72
C LYS A 77 -29.08 -13.76 38.25
N ARG A 78 -27.76 -13.65 38.41
CA ARG A 78 -26.94 -14.70 39.02
C ARG A 78 -27.30 -14.95 40.48
N THR A 79 -27.55 -13.90 41.27
CA THR A 79 -27.97 -14.08 42.67
C THR A 79 -29.37 -14.71 42.77
N LEU A 80 -30.29 -14.37 41.86
CA LEU A 80 -31.60 -15.02 41.77
C LEU A 80 -31.51 -16.50 41.40
N LEU A 81 -30.59 -16.89 40.52
CA LEU A 81 -30.36 -18.29 40.16
C LEU A 81 -29.68 -19.10 41.28
N ALA A 82 -28.88 -18.46 42.13
CA ALA A 82 -28.19 -19.10 43.25
C ALA A 82 -29.07 -19.29 44.50
N ALA A 83 -30.27 -18.70 44.53
CA ALA A 83 -31.20 -18.87 45.64
C ALA A 83 -31.94 -20.23 45.53
N PRO A 84 -31.82 -21.15 46.50
CA PRO A 84 -32.52 -22.42 46.48
C PRO A 84 -34.00 -22.19 46.82
N ASP A 85 -34.89 -22.46 45.86
CA ASP A 85 -36.35 -22.53 45.95
C ASP A 85 -37.10 -21.48 46.80
N GLY A 86 -37.67 -20.47 46.12
CA GLY A 86 -38.75 -19.65 46.70
C GLY A 86 -39.17 -18.46 45.85
N LYS A 87 -40.34 -18.56 45.18
CA LYS A 87 -41.01 -17.46 44.45
C LYS A 87 -40.97 -16.12 45.24
N PRO A 88 -40.56 -14.99 44.63
CA PRO A 88 -40.67 -13.71 45.30
C PRO A 88 -42.13 -13.21 45.30
N LYS A 89 -42.65 -12.88 46.49
CA LYS A 89 -43.96 -12.25 46.68
C LYS A 89 -43.98 -10.86 46.02
N ALA A 90 -44.92 -10.66 45.09
CA ALA A 90 -45.22 -9.36 44.50
C ALA A 90 -45.64 -8.33 45.56
N LYS A 91 -44.83 -7.28 45.76
CA LYS A 91 -45.28 -6.04 46.40
C LYS A 91 -45.56 -5.00 45.31
N LYS A 92 -46.85 -4.71 45.13
CA LYS A 92 -47.36 -3.56 44.38
C LYS A 92 -46.95 -2.26 45.10
N ALA A 93 -46.32 -1.34 44.39
CA ALA A 93 -46.47 0.09 44.63
C ALA A 93 -46.38 0.83 43.30
N ALA A 94 -47.51 1.40 42.89
CA ALA A 94 -47.68 2.14 41.66
C ALA A 94 -47.18 3.59 41.82
N LYS A 95 -46.51 4.12 40.79
CA LYS A 95 -46.69 5.53 40.40
C LYS A 95 -46.59 5.69 38.87
N LYS A 96 -47.71 6.17 38.31
CA LYS A 96 -48.03 6.49 36.90
C LYS A 96 -47.14 7.63 36.35
N LYS A 97 -46.52 7.46 35.17
CA LYS A 97 -46.88 7.93 33.79
C LYS A 97 -46.72 9.43 33.44
N LYS A 98 -45.90 9.71 32.41
CA LYS A 98 -46.24 10.45 31.16
C LYS A 98 -45.18 10.12 30.07
N LYS A 99 -45.47 9.23 29.10
CA LYS A 99 -45.93 9.46 27.69
C LYS A 99 -44.93 10.34 26.89
N ALA A 100 -44.43 9.97 25.70
CA ALA A 100 -45.06 9.16 24.66
C ALA A 100 -44.06 8.55 23.66
N ASN A 101 -44.47 7.38 23.12
CA ASN A 101 -44.41 6.87 21.74
C ASN A 101 -43.12 6.95 20.91
N ASP A 102 -42.83 6.02 20.00
CA ASP A 102 -43.30 4.67 19.67
C ASP A 102 -42.32 4.24 18.56
N ALA A 103 -41.51 3.20 18.76
CA ALA A 103 -40.68 2.64 17.70
C ALA A 103 -40.30 1.21 18.11
N GLN A 104 -41.23 0.27 17.91
CA GLN A 104 -40.88 -1.13 17.85
C GLN A 104 -40.36 -1.51 16.45
N PRO A 105 -39.53 -2.57 16.39
CA PRO A 105 -38.57 -2.79 15.33
C PRO A 105 -39.22 -3.53 14.15
N GLN A 106 -39.02 -3.04 12.94
CA GLN A 106 -39.31 -3.81 11.74
C GLN A 106 -38.04 -4.54 11.30
N ALA A 107 -38.00 -5.83 11.60
CA ALA A 107 -37.31 -6.79 10.77
C ALA A 107 -37.98 -6.77 9.39
N VAL A 108 -37.23 -6.39 8.36
CA VAL A 108 -37.66 -6.55 6.97
C VAL A 108 -36.69 -7.52 6.30
N THR A 109 -37.17 -8.77 6.29
CA THR A 109 -36.79 -9.81 5.35
C THR A 109 -36.87 -9.28 3.92
N THR A 110 -35.81 -9.56 3.17
CA THR A 110 -35.75 -9.49 1.71
C THR A 110 -36.89 -10.30 1.09
N PRO A 111 -37.58 -9.75 0.08
CA PRO A 111 -38.16 -10.58 -0.97
C PRO A 111 -37.53 -10.23 -2.32
N LEU A 112 -37.08 -11.27 -3.03
CA LEU A 112 -36.99 -11.24 -4.49
C LEU A 112 -38.35 -10.87 -5.10
N PRO A 113 -38.35 -10.28 -6.30
CA PRO A 113 -39.19 -10.84 -7.34
C PRO A 113 -38.41 -11.09 -8.65
N ALA A 114 -38.85 -12.14 -9.32
CA ALA A 114 -38.36 -12.63 -10.60
C ALA A 114 -39.02 -11.93 -11.80
N SER A 115 -38.33 -12.05 -12.93
CA SER A 115 -38.86 -12.25 -14.30
C SER A 115 -39.40 -11.07 -15.11
N ALA A 116 -38.63 -10.70 -16.15
CA ALA A 116 -39.09 -10.49 -17.54
C ALA A 116 -37.84 -10.59 -18.45
N ALA A 117 -37.65 -11.69 -19.18
CA ALA A 117 -38.13 -11.88 -20.55
C ALA A 117 -37.44 -10.93 -21.55
N GLY A 118 -36.38 -11.44 -22.20
CA GLY A 118 -35.69 -10.83 -23.34
C GLY A 118 -35.12 -11.95 -24.21
N GLU A 119 -35.69 -12.07 -25.40
CA GLU A 119 -35.61 -13.16 -26.37
C GLU A 119 -34.21 -13.42 -26.94
N VAL A 120 -33.87 -14.70 -27.10
CA VAL A 120 -32.70 -15.20 -27.81
C VAL A 120 -33.14 -15.61 -29.21
N ALA A 121 -32.69 -14.88 -30.23
CA ALA A 121 -32.67 -15.37 -31.61
C ALA A 121 -31.39 -16.18 -31.83
N ARG A 122 -31.59 -17.48 -32.12
CA ARG A 122 -30.57 -18.41 -32.58
C ARG A 122 -30.36 -18.21 -34.08
N GLU A 123 -29.10 -18.10 -34.50
CA GLU A 123 -28.70 -18.59 -35.82
C GLU A 123 -27.24 -19.04 -35.79
N ALA A 124 -27.05 -20.34 -35.97
CA ALA A 124 -25.83 -20.96 -36.50
C ALA A 124 -26.27 -21.66 -37.80
N PRO A 125 -25.38 -21.85 -38.79
CA PRO A 125 -24.58 -23.06 -38.72
C PRO A 125 -23.17 -23.00 -39.35
N ALA A 126 -22.35 -23.93 -38.85
CA ALA A 126 -21.39 -24.78 -39.56
C ALA A 126 -20.26 -24.15 -40.39
N SER A 127 -19.02 -24.49 -40.02
CA SER A 127 -18.24 -25.50 -40.77
C SER A 127 -17.00 -25.95 -40.00
N ALA A 128 -16.73 -27.25 -40.10
CA ALA A 128 -15.66 -27.98 -39.46
C ALA A 128 -14.33 -27.86 -40.21
N THR A 129 -13.21 -27.99 -39.51
CA THR A 129 -12.09 -28.83 -39.98
C THR A 129 -11.24 -29.34 -38.81
N LYS A 130 -10.95 -30.64 -38.84
CA LYS A 130 -10.01 -31.39 -37.99
C LYS A 130 -8.56 -31.09 -38.36
N ALA A 131 -7.67 -31.25 -37.38
CA ALA A 131 -6.25 -31.68 -37.43
C ALA A 131 -5.51 -30.93 -36.32
N ASP A 132 -4.58 -31.47 -35.54
CA ASP A 132 -4.09 -32.82 -35.25
C ASP A 132 -3.45 -32.69 -33.86
N ASP A 133 -3.54 -33.76 -33.07
CA ASP A 133 -2.86 -33.90 -31.78
C ASP A 133 -1.33 -33.90 -32.03
N PRO A 134 -0.54 -33.23 -31.17
CA PRO A 134 0.40 -34.07 -30.43
C PRO A 134 0.41 -33.74 -28.94
N SER A 135 -0.06 -34.72 -28.18
CA SER A 135 0.43 -35.09 -26.87
C SER A 135 1.94 -34.89 -26.77
N CYS A 136 2.34 -33.95 -25.92
CA CYS A 136 3.57 -34.01 -25.17
C CYS A 136 3.19 -33.86 -23.70
N ASP A 137 3.16 -35.00 -22.99
CA ASP A 137 3.21 -35.06 -21.53
C ASP A 137 4.49 -34.35 -21.06
N ASP A 138 4.43 -33.03 -20.86
CA ASP A 138 5.51 -32.29 -20.21
C ASP A 138 5.22 -32.22 -18.71
N LYS A 139 5.61 -33.30 -18.05
CA LYS A 139 5.71 -33.38 -16.59
C LYS A 139 6.81 -32.37 -16.20
N PRO A 140 6.53 -31.28 -15.47
CA PRO A 140 7.55 -30.27 -15.21
C PRO A 140 8.67 -30.91 -14.39
N GLU A 141 9.82 -31.09 -15.04
CA GLU A 141 11.08 -31.44 -14.42
C GLU A 141 11.31 -30.43 -13.29
N ALA A 142 11.48 -30.94 -12.06
CA ALA A 142 11.56 -30.13 -10.86
C ALA A 142 12.82 -29.26 -10.89
N ALA A 143 12.68 -28.07 -11.49
CA ALA A 143 13.77 -27.12 -11.67
C ALA A 143 14.33 -26.69 -10.31
N LYS A 144 15.66 -26.68 -10.23
CA LYS A 144 16.40 -26.27 -9.03
C LYS A 144 15.91 -24.89 -8.57
N PRO A 145 15.56 -24.70 -7.29
CA PRO A 145 15.05 -23.43 -6.80
C PRO A 145 16.13 -22.37 -6.96
N LEU A 146 15.74 -21.22 -7.50
CA LEU A 146 16.62 -20.07 -7.60
C LEU A 146 17.08 -19.67 -6.19
N PRO A 147 18.38 -19.44 -5.95
CA PRO A 147 18.88 -19.11 -4.62
C PRO A 147 18.22 -17.83 -4.10
N MET A 148 17.89 -17.86 -2.82
CA MET A 148 17.33 -16.72 -2.08
C MET A 148 18.19 -16.51 -0.83
N GLY A 149 18.49 -15.25 -0.52
CA GLY A 149 19.15 -14.90 0.74
C GLY A 149 18.21 -15.14 1.93
N ALA A 150 18.78 -15.25 3.14
CA ALA A 150 18.03 -15.54 4.37
C ALA A 150 16.85 -14.57 4.60
N GLU A 151 17.05 -13.27 4.37
CA GLU A 151 16.02 -12.24 4.52
C GLU A 151 14.82 -12.44 3.59
N LEU A 152 15.10 -12.77 2.32
CA LEU A 152 14.04 -13.04 1.34
C LEU A 152 13.33 -14.35 1.66
N MET A 153 14.06 -15.38 2.12
CA MET A 153 13.47 -16.65 2.55
C MET A 153 12.50 -16.46 3.72
N LYS A 154 12.85 -15.60 4.69
CA LYS A 154 11.96 -15.25 5.82
C LYS A 154 10.64 -14.69 5.31
N VAL A 155 10.68 -13.74 4.37
CA VAL A 155 9.46 -13.17 3.77
C VAL A 155 8.72 -14.20 2.92
N ALA A 156 9.42 -14.99 2.11
CA ALA A 156 8.82 -16.00 1.24
C ALA A 156 8.07 -17.10 2.01
N SER A 157 8.40 -17.33 3.29
CA SER A 157 7.67 -18.26 4.16
C SER A 157 6.26 -17.77 4.52
N VAL A 158 6.04 -16.45 4.53
CA VAL A 158 4.74 -15.82 4.78
C VAL A 158 4.04 -15.47 3.45
N GLU A 159 4.83 -15.00 2.48
CA GLU A 159 4.35 -14.45 1.21
C GLU A 159 5.04 -15.15 0.02
N PRO A 160 4.50 -16.30 -0.44
CA PRO A 160 5.16 -17.16 -1.43
C PRO A 160 5.30 -16.52 -2.82
N ASN A 161 4.55 -15.45 -3.08
CA ASN A 161 4.56 -14.72 -4.36
C ASN A 161 5.49 -13.49 -4.33
N VAL A 162 6.37 -13.38 -3.34
CA VAL A 162 7.33 -12.27 -3.25
C VAL A 162 8.27 -12.26 -4.46
N ALA A 163 8.34 -11.12 -5.15
CA ALA A 163 9.27 -10.88 -6.25
C ALA A 163 10.63 -10.44 -5.72
N PHE A 164 10.63 -9.43 -4.84
CA PHE A 164 11.82 -8.92 -4.15
C PHE A 164 11.40 -8.13 -2.90
N ILE A 165 12.38 -7.77 -2.07
CA ILE A 165 12.18 -7.00 -0.84
C ILE A 165 13.09 -5.78 -0.77
N ILE A 166 12.66 -4.76 -0.03
CA ILE A 166 13.47 -3.61 0.34
C ILE A 166 13.58 -3.51 1.86
N GLN A 167 14.80 -3.36 2.35
CA GLN A 167 15.12 -3.18 3.76
C GLN A 167 15.92 -1.89 3.96
N ARG A 168 15.87 -1.36 5.18
CA ARG A 168 16.63 -0.18 5.58
C ARG A 168 17.55 -0.48 6.75
N SER A 169 18.55 0.37 6.96
CA SER A 169 19.40 0.31 8.16
C SER A 169 18.71 0.77 9.44
N THR A 170 17.63 1.54 9.34
CA THR A 170 16.97 2.18 10.50
C THR A 170 16.14 1.22 11.34
N ASN A 171 15.64 0.15 10.75
CA ASN A 171 14.79 -0.84 11.41
C ASN A 171 14.79 -2.17 10.67
N SER A 172 14.27 -3.20 11.33
CA SER A 172 14.12 -4.54 10.73
C SER A 172 12.86 -4.69 9.86
N ASN A 173 12.02 -3.65 9.76
CA ASN A 173 10.81 -3.68 8.97
C ASN A 173 11.16 -3.82 7.48
N THR A 174 10.37 -4.60 6.76
CA THR A 174 10.68 -4.96 5.36
C THR A 174 9.52 -4.55 4.46
N VAL A 175 9.83 -3.84 3.37
CA VAL A 175 8.86 -3.61 2.29
C VAL A 175 8.88 -4.81 1.37
N VAL A 176 7.72 -5.36 1.11
CA VAL A 176 7.53 -6.55 0.28
C VAL A 176 6.87 -6.16 -1.02
N TYR A 177 7.44 -6.61 -2.14
CA TYR A 177 6.85 -6.48 -3.47
C TYR A 177 6.38 -7.87 -3.89
N ALA A 178 5.08 -8.13 -3.77
CA ALA A 178 4.49 -9.44 -4.02
C ALA A 178 3.63 -9.41 -5.28
N ALA A 179 3.85 -10.36 -6.17
CA ALA A 179 3.02 -10.50 -7.36
C ALA A 179 1.60 -10.97 -6.99
N GLN A 180 0.61 -10.37 -7.63
CA GLN A 180 -0.77 -10.84 -7.55
C GLN A 180 -1.06 -11.72 -8.76
N LEU A 181 -1.75 -12.81 -8.50
CA LEU A 181 -2.09 -13.80 -9.51
C LEU A 181 -3.56 -13.66 -9.87
N ALA A 182 -3.87 -13.85 -11.15
CA ALA A 182 -5.25 -13.77 -11.61
C ALA A 182 -6.10 -14.89 -10.97
N PRO A 183 -7.22 -14.55 -10.28
CA PRO A 183 -8.15 -15.55 -9.80
C PRO A 183 -8.83 -16.20 -11.02
N ASN A 184 -8.67 -17.52 -11.19
CA ASN A 184 -9.27 -18.36 -12.25
C ASN A 184 -8.49 -18.57 -13.55
N ALA A 185 -7.17 -18.43 -13.56
CA ALA A 185 -6.36 -18.85 -14.70
C ALA A 185 -5.95 -20.34 -14.60
N SER A 186 -6.12 -21.10 -15.69
CA SER A 186 -5.66 -22.51 -15.79
C SER A 186 -4.14 -22.66 -15.67
N ARG A 187 -3.40 -21.57 -15.88
CA ARG A 187 -1.95 -21.45 -15.70
C ARG A 187 -1.67 -20.27 -14.77
N ARG A 188 -0.61 -20.34 -13.98
CA ARG A 188 -0.20 -19.24 -13.09
C ARG A 188 0.13 -17.99 -13.91
N THR A 189 -0.76 -16.99 -13.92
CA THR A 189 -0.58 -15.70 -14.61
C THR A 189 -0.73 -14.55 -13.63
N LEU A 190 -0.10 -13.41 -13.94
CA LEU A 190 -0.24 -12.18 -13.16
C LEU A 190 -1.63 -11.57 -13.37
N ASP A 191 -2.12 -10.85 -12.38
CA ASP A 191 -3.36 -10.07 -12.47
C ASP A 191 -3.16 -8.83 -13.37
N ASP A 192 -3.98 -8.66 -14.40
CA ASP A 192 -3.86 -7.52 -15.34
C ASP A 192 -4.17 -6.17 -14.70
N SER A 193 -5.04 -6.13 -13.69
CA SER A 193 -5.49 -4.91 -13.03
C SER A 193 -4.53 -4.45 -11.94
N LYS A 194 -3.99 -5.39 -11.17
CA LYS A 194 -3.06 -5.12 -10.06
C LYS A 194 -1.98 -6.20 -10.00
N PRO A 195 -1.03 -6.25 -10.96
CA PRO A 195 -0.05 -7.34 -11.09
C PRO A 195 0.95 -7.40 -9.91
N LEU A 196 1.13 -6.30 -9.19
CA LEU A 196 2.07 -6.17 -8.09
C LEU A 196 1.42 -5.44 -6.91
N ASP A 197 1.63 -5.98 -5.72
CA ASP A 197 1.19 -5.40 -4.46
C ASP A 197 2.40 -5.05 -3.60
N VAL A 198 2.32 -3.93 -2.88
CA VAL A 198 3.44 -3.39 -2.10
C VAL A 198 2.97 -2.96 -0.73
N TYR A 199 3.57 -3.53 0.31
CA TYR A 199 3.20 -3.32 1.71
C TYR A 199 4.41 -3.55 2.63
N TRP A 200 4.27 -3.16 3.88
CA TRP A 200 5.21 -3.43 4.96
C TRP A 200 4.90 -4.75 5.67
N ILE A 201 5.95 -5.46 6.06
CA ILE A 201 5.91 -6.42 7.17
C ILE A 201 6.67 -5.79 8.34
N MET A 202 5.95 -5.55 9.43
CA MET A 202 6.43 -4.80 10.59
C MET A 202 7.11 -5.71 11.61
N TYR A 203 8.29 -6.25 11.29
CA TYR A 203 9.02 -7.18 12.15
C TYR A 203 9.38 -6.65 13.55
N GLU A 204 9.30 -5.34 13.79
CA GLU A 204 9.50 -4.76 15.12
C GLU A 204 8.27 -4.83 16.02
N LYS A 205 7.10 -5.15 15.46
CA LYS A 205 5.86 -5.33 16.20
C LYS A 205 5.61 -6.82 16.48
N PRO A 206 4.90 -7.16 17.58
CA PRO A 206 4.45 -8.52 17.82
C PRO A 206 3.69 -9.07 16.62
N ASP A 207 3.93 -10.34 16.29
CA ASP A 207 3.31 -11.06 15.17
C ASP A 207 3.61 -10.51 13.76
N ALA A 208 4.54 -9.55 13.64
CA ALA A 208 5.00 -8.98 12.38
C ALA A 208 3.85 -8.62 11.41
N PRO A 209 2.91 -7.74 11.81
CA PRO A 209 1.72 -7.46 11.05
C PRO A 209 2.05 -6.83 9.69
N ARG A 210 1.17 -7.10 8.73
CA ARG A 210 1.16 -6.44 7.42
C ARG A 210 0.55 -5.05 7.54
N GLU A 211 1.21 -4.04 6.99
CA GLU A 211 0.71 -2.65 6.92
C GLU A 211 0.81 -2.10 5.50
N GLU A 212 -0.23 -1.40 5.06
CA GLU A 212 -0.25 -0.75 3.74
C GLU A 212 0.66 0.48 3.72
N LEU A 213 1.23 0.79 2.55
CA LEU A 213 1.99 2.03 2.38
C LEU A 213 1.06 3.24 2.53
N ASN A 214 1.48 4.22 3.32
CA ASN A 214 0.80 5.51 3.37
C ASN A 214 0.99 6.30 2.05
N MET A 215 0.20 7.36 1.86
CA MET A 215 0.21 8.14 0.62
C MET A 215 1.58 8.74 0.28
N ILE A 216 2.33 9.20 1.29
CA ILE A 216 3.65 9.80 1.09
C ILE A 216 4.65 8.73 0.67
N GLU A 217 4.70 7.61 1.37
CA GLU A 217 5.58 6.47 1.08
C GLU A 217 5.32 5.90 -0.31
N ARG A 218 4.04 5.78 -0.69
CA ARG A 218 3.62 5.34 -2.03
C ARG A 218 4.13 6.29 -3.11
N ASN A 219 4.02 7.60 -2.90
CA ASN A 219 4.37 8.55 -3.96
C ASN A 219 5.86 8.88 -4.03
N SER A 220 6.63 8.67 -2.95
CA SER A 220 8.01 9.17 -2.86
C SER A 220 9.09 8.09 -2.73
N ALA A 221 8.84 7.01 -1.98
CA ALA A 221 9.91 6.08 -1.57
C ALA A 221 9.70 4.66 -2.09
N TYR A 222 8.53 4.07 -1.83
CA TYR A 222 8.30 2.63 -2.01
C TYR A 222 7.21 2.29 -3.01
N GLY A 223 6.37 3.23 -3.41
CA GLY A 223 5.35 2.90 -4.39
C GLY A 223 5.96 2.52 -5.74
N VAL A 224 5.12 1.85 -6.52
CA VAL A 224 5.46 1.31 -7.82
C VAL A 224 4.36 1.65 -8.79
N THR A 225 4.76 2.07 -9.98
CA THR A 225 3.85 2.16 -11.13
C THR A 225 4.08 0.93 -11.98
N VAL A 226 3.00 0.23 -12.32
CA VAL A 226 3.08 -0.96 -13.17
C VAL A 226 2.31 -0.75 -14.45
N ALA A 227 2.96 -1.06 -15.58
CA ALA A 227 2.36 -0.98 -16.92
C ALA A 227 2.60 -2.30 -17.67
N PRO A 228 1.69 -2.75 -18.56
CA PRO A 228 1.94 -3.90 -19.42
C PRO A 228 3.21 -3.72 -20.27
N SER A 229 3.99 -4.78 -20.43
CA SER A 229 5.16 -4.77 -21.31
C SER A 229 4.75 -4.80 -22.78
N THR A 230 5.36 -3.95 -23.60
CA THR A 230 5.18 -3.97 -25.06
C THR A 230 6.00 -5.07 -25.74
N LYS A 231 6.98 -5.65 -25.04
CA LYS A 231 7.91 -6.64 -25.61
C LYS A 231 7.36 -8.06 -25.58
N ALA A 232 6.58 -8.40 -24.55
CA ALA A 232 6.09 -9.76 -24.34
C ALA A 232 4.77 -9.73 -23.56
N LYS A 233 3.80 -10.55 -24.01
CA LYS A 233 2.54 -10.73 -23.30
C LYS A 233 2.77 -11.40 -21.93
N GLY A 234 1.98 -10.99 -20.93
CA GLY A 234 2.06 -11.52 -19.57
C GLY A 234 3.27 -11.02 -18.76
N GLN A 235 4.02 -10.05 -19.28
CA GLN A 235 5.07 -9.35 -18.54
C GLN A 235 4.63 -7.92 -18.27
N TYR A 236 5.08 -7.36 -17.15
CA TYR A 236 4.79 -5.99 -16.77
C TYR A 236 6.06 -5.25 -16.43
N ILE A 237 6.04 -3.96 -16.69
CA ILE A 237 7.09 -3.02 -16.38
C ILE A 237 6.73 -2.35 -15.06
N ALA A 238 7.49 -2.66 -14.02
CA ALA A 238 7.40 -2.07 -12.69
C ALA A 238 8.48 -0.99 -12.53
N THR A 239 8.05 0.24 -12.31
CA THR A 239 8.92 1.40 -12.08
C THR A 239 8.74 1.87 -10.64
N LEU A 240 9.81 1.80 -9.85
CA LEU A 240 9.78 2.21 -8.44
C LEU A 240 9.88 3.73 -8.33
N ALA A 241 9.15 4.33 -7.39
CA ALA A 241 9.14 5.78 -7.18
C ALA A 241 10.53 6.36 -6.87
N SER A 242 11.34 5.62 -6.11
CA SER A 242 12.70 6.01 -5.69
C SER A 242 13.80 5.62 -6.68
N LEU A 243 13.52 4.71 -7.62
CA LEU A 243 14.50 4.19 -8.59
C LEU A 243 13.94 4.30 -10.01
N LYS A 244 13.61 5.53 -10.42
CA LYS A 244 13.08 5.81 -11.77
C LYS A 244 14.08 5.50 -12.88
N ASP A 245 15.38 5.49 -12.55
CA ASP A 245 16.47 5.09 -13.46
C ASP A 245 16.53 3.58 -13.70
N ARG A 246 15.79 2.78 -12.91
CA ARG A 246 15.77 1.33 -13.01
C ARG A 246 14.37 0.80 -13.28
N VAL A 247 14.24 0.25 -14.47
CA VAL A 247 13.04 -0.45 -14.88
C VAL A 247 13.16 -1.91 -14.43
N CYS A 248 12.14 -2.42 -13.74
CA CYS A 248 12.01 -3.83 -13.40
C CYS A 248 10.97 -4.48 -14.31
N THR A 249 11.27 -5.66 -14.85
CA THR A 249 10.30 -6.47 -15.60
C THR A 249 9.78 -7.56 -14.68
N LEU A 250 8.51 -7.47 -14.31
CA LEU A 250 7.79 -8.47 -13.54
C LEU A 250 7.25 -9.56 -14.48
N LEU A 251 7.56 -10.81 -14.17
CA LEU A 251 7.13 -11.98 -14.95
C LEU A 251 6.99 -13.21 -14.07
N ILE A 252 6.31 -14.22 -14.61
CA ILE A 252 6.31 -15.59 -14.10
C ILE A 252 7.13 -16.43 -15.09
N ASP A 253 8.11 -17.18 -14.60
CA ASP A 253 8.94 -18.03 -15.46
C ASP A 253 8.23 -19.34 -15.85
N GLU A 254 8.89 -20.13 -16.69
CA GLU A 254 8.38 -21.41 -17.21
C GLU A 254 8.10 -22.43 -16.09
N HIS A 255 8.81 -22.32 -14.97
CA HIS A 255 8.61 -23.14 -13.78
C HIS A 255 7.55 -22.56 -12.83
N GLY A 256 6.83 -21.53 -13.27
CA GLY A 256 5.80 -20.89 -12.51
C GLY A 256 6.33 -20.12 -11.31
N ARG A 257 7.55 -19.55 -11.34
CA ARG A 257 8.13 -18.73 -10.25
C ARG A 257 8.02 -17.24 -10.59
N VAL A 258 7.66 -16.43 -9.59
CA VAL A 258 7.61 -14.97 -9.73
C VAL A 258 9.03 -14.41 -9.77
N GLN A 259 9.32 -13.55 -10.74
CA GLN A 259 10.60 -12.88 -10.88
C GLN A 259 10.41 -11.39 -11.19
N ALA A 260 11.23 -10.56 -10.58
CA ALA A 260 11.50 -9.20 -11.06
C ALA A 260 12.90 -9.20 -11.69
N ARG A 261 12.97 -8.95 -13.01
CA ARG A 261 14.25 -8.86 -13.74
C ARG A 261 14.65 -7.40 -13.93
N THR A 262 15.91 -7.09 -13.68
CA THR A 262 16.43 -5.74 -13.85
C THR A 262 17.93 -5.75 -14.19
N ARG A 263 18.49 -4.57 -14.40
CA ARG A 263 19.92 -4.38 -14.59
C ARG A 263 20.63 -4.30 -13.25
N ILE A 264 21.59 -5.19 -13.01
CA ILE A 264 22.41 -5.20 -11.79
C ILE A 264 23.89 -5.28 -12.20
N ASN A 265 24.66 -4.28 -11.79
CA ASN A 265 26.08 -4.12 -12.07
C ASN A 265 26.42 -4.27 -13.57
N GLY A 266 25.67 -3.55 -14.41
CA GLY A 266 25.86 -3.55 -15.86
C GLY A 266 25.27 -4.75 -16.61
N ARG A 267 24.82 -5.79 -15.90
CA ARG A 267 24.22 -6.99 -16.51
C ARG A 267 22.71 -6.88 -16.56
N GLU A 268 22.15 -7.03 -17.75
CA GLU A 268 20.70 -6.99 -17.99
C GLU A 268 20.02 -8.31 -17.62
N GLY A 269 18.72 -8.26 -17.31
CA GLY A 269 17.90 -9.47 -17.11
C GLY A 269 18.20 -10.26 -15.82
N MET A 270 18.96 -9.69 -14.89
CA MET A 270 19.26 -10.32 -13.60
C MET A 270 18.03 -10.33 -12.71
N VAL A 271 17.81 -11.41 -11.95
CA VAL A 271 16.68 -11.51 -11.03
C VAL A 271 17.00 -10.72 -9.76
N LEU A 272 16.24 -9.66 -9.51
CA LEU A 272 16.32 -8.87 -8.29
C LEU A 272 15.80 -9.68 -7.10
N ARG A 273 16.53 -9.68 -5.98
CA ARG A 273 16.14 -10.41 -4.76
C ARG A 273 15.93 -9.48 -3.58
N ARG A 274 16.90 -8.61 -3.32
CA ARG A 274 16.88 -7.73 -2.15
C ARG A 274 17.55 -6.40 -2.50
N VAL A 275 16.94 -5.32 -2.05
CA VAL A 275 17.57 -4.01 -2.01
C VAL A 275 17.74 -3.62 -0.54
N TYR A 276 18.94 -3.22 -0.16
CA TYR A 276 19.23 -2.72 1.18
C TYR A 276 19.63 -1.25 1.07
N VAL A 277 18.96 -0.41 1.86
CA VAL A 277 19.17 1.03 1.85
C VAL A 277 19.84 1.43 3.16
N GLN A 278 21.08 1.88 3.08
CA GLN A 278 21.75 2.48 4.20
C GLN A 278 21.31 3.94 4.32
N MET A 279 20.64 4.24 5.44
CA MET A 279 20.31 5.60 5.82
C MET A 279 21.44 6.20 6.64
N THR A 280 21.62 7.50 6.47
CA THR A 280 22.40 8.38 7.34
C THR A 280 21.53 9.58 7.73
N SER A 281 22.04 10.43 8.60
CA SER A 281 21.38 11.67 8.98
C SER A 281 22.38 12.80 8.93
N SER A 282 22.04 13.86 8.21
CA SER A 282 22.81 15.11 8.20
C SER A 282 21.90 16.22 8.69
N TRP A 283 22.31 16.93 9.74
CA TRP A 283 21.50 17.99 10.36
C TRP A 283 20.09 17.53 10.78
N GLY A 284 19.93 16.27 11.18
CA GLY A 284 18.64 15.70 11.60
C GLY A 284 17.71 15.31 10.45
N ILE A 285 18.09 15.53 9.20
CA ILE A 285 17.32 15.12 8.02
C ILE A 285 17.78 13.71 7.60
N PRO A 286 16.88 12.72 7.54
CA PRO A 286 17.21 11.39 7.03
C PRO A 286 17.59 11.47 5.55
N THR A 287 18.77 10.96 5.21
CA THR A 287 19.26 10.89 3.83
C THR A 287 19.76 9.49 3.53
N VAL A 288 19.75 9.11 2.25
CA VAL A 288 20.33 7.85 1.80
C VAL A 288 21.84 8.04 1.65
N ASP A 289 22.62 7.20 2.31
CA ASP A 289 24.08 7.13 2.16
C ASP A 289 24.43 6.28 0.93
N TYR A 290 23.99 5.02 0.94
CA TYR A 290 24.14 4.12 -0.20
C TYR A 290 23.02 3.09 -0.27
N VAL A 291 22.90 2.48 -1.45
CA VAL A 291 21.99 1.38 -1.75
C VAL A 291 22.80 0.18 -2.22
N GLU A 292 22.48 -0.99 -1.69
CA GLU A 292 22.99 -2.28 -2.13
C GLU A 292 21.89 -3.08 -2.80
N ILE A 293 22.18 -3.62 -3.97
CA ILE A 293 21.25 -4.39 -4.79
C ILE A 293 21.81 -5.79 -4.92
N PHE A 294 21.05 -6.76 -4.44
CA PHE A 294 21.37 -8.17 -4.48
C PHE A 294 20.43 -8.86 -5.47
N GLY A 295 21.02 -9.61 -6.39
CA GLY A 295 20.29 -10.40 -7.35
C GLY A 295 20.98 -11.72 -7.63
N ILE A 296 20.45 -12.43 -8.61
CA ILE A 296 21.01 -13.67 -9.12
C ILE A 296 20.91 -13.68 -10.64
N ASP A 297 21.85 -14.36 -11.27
CA ASP A 297 21.76 -14.71 -12.67
C ASP A 297 20.74 -15.85 -12.84
N PRO A 298 19.70 -15.69 -13.68
CA PRO A 298 18.67 -16.73 -13.87
C PRO A 298 19.19 -17.99 -14.58
N GLU A 299 20.30 -17.90 -15.32
CA GLU A 299 20.87 -19.03 -16.08
C GLU A 299 21.93 -19.76 -15.26
N THR A 300 22.88 -19.00 -14.70
CA THR A 300 24.03 -19.59 -13.97
C THR A 300 23.75 -19.80 -12.48
N PHE A 301 22.66 -19.23 -11.95
CA PHE A 301 22.33 -19.18 -10.52
C PHE A 301 23.39 -18.48 -9.64
N ALA A 302 24.36 -17.80 -10.26
CA ALA A 302 25.40 -17.07 -9.55
C ALA A 302 24.84 -15.78 -8.93
N SER A 303 25.30 -15.45 -7.72
CA SER A 303 24.93 -14.20 -7.06
C SER A 303 25.49 -13.00 -7.83
N VAL A 304 24.66 -11.97 -7.98
CA VAL A 304 25.06 -10.68 -8.55
C VAL A 304 24.82 -9.56 -7.54
N TYR A 305 25.74 -8.59 -7.50
CA TYR A 305 25.73 -7.53 -6.50
C TYR A 305 26.12 -6.20 -7.13
N GLU A 306 25.45 -5.14 -6.69
CA GLU A 306 25.77 -3.75 -7.03
C GLU A 306 25.64 -2.87 -5.78
N LYS A 307 26.59 -1.95 -5.59
CA LYS A 307 26.51 -0.89 -4.58
C LYS A 307 26.53 0.47 -5.25
N LYS A 308 25.57 1.33 -4.90
CA LYS A 308 25.44 2.70 -5.42
C LYS A 308 25.42 3.67 -4.24
N GLY A 309 26.43 4.53 -4.14
CA GLY A 309 26.42 5.66 -3.20
C GLY A 309 25.61 6.84 -3.75
N ASN A 310 25.16 7.71 -2.85
CA ASN A 310 24.65 9.02 -3.22
C ASN A 310 25.84 9.89 -3.66
N LYS A 311 25.91 10.26 -4.94
CA LYS A 311 26.92 11.21 -5.46
C LYS A 311 26.34 12.61 -5.46
#